data_AF-A0A0D6KHH7-F1
#
_entry.id   AF-A0A0D6KHH7-F1
#
_cell.length_a   1.000
_cell.length_b   1.000
_cell.length_c   1.000
_cell.angle_alpha   90.00
_cell.angle_beta   90.00
_cell.angle_gamma   90.00
#
_symmetry.space_group_name_H-M   'P 1'
#
loop_
_entity.id
_entity.type
_entity.pdbx_description
1 polymer ?
#
loop_
_entity_poly.entity_id
_entity_poly.type
_entity_poly.pdbx_seq_one_letter_code
_entity_poly.pdbx_strand_id
1 'polypeptide(L)'
;MTMATQQVIDGLNTELTRLGWKWENPRVQAFIREVETRYQKAMPHPLAAPDKVIIRLTQLLNLYFQCQNLMQILVINWQDEDIQAAFKKHGYGNRMPIHGWKELVDQLDERWFISGGGF
;
A
#
# COMPACT_ATOMS: atom_id res chain seq x y z
N MET A 1 6.50 -0.34 -24.54
CA MET A 1 6.63 -0.30 -23.06
C MET A 1 7.42 0.96 -22.73
N THR A 2 6.84 1.88 -21.99
CA THR A 2 7.50 3.13 -21.56
C THR A 2 8.48 2.79 -20.43
N MET A 3 9.68 3.36 -20.42
CA MET A 3 10.71 3.12 -19.37
C MET A 3 10.17 3.36 -17.94
N ALA A 4 9.17 4.23 -17.80
CA ALA A 4 8.46 4.48 -16.54
C ALA A 4 7.76 3.24 -15.98
N THR A 5 7.31 2.29 -16.82
CA THR A 5 6.62 1.07 -16.38
C THR A 5 7.56 0.10 -15.66
N GLN A 6 8.81 -0.03 -16.13
CA GLN A 6 9.77 -0.99 -15.59
C GLN A 6 10.35 -0.54 -14.24
N GLN A 7 10.77 0.74 -14.12
CA GLN A 7 11.26 1.30 -12.85
C GLN A 7 10.24 1.15 -11.72
N VAL A 8 8.96 1.29 -12.04
CA VAL A 8 7.88 1.21 -11.06
C VAL A 8 7.61 -0.23 -10.61
N ILE A 9 7.73 -1.20 -11.53
CA ILE A 9 7.69 -2.63 -11.22
C ILE A 9 8.90 -3.05 -10.39
N ASP A 10 10.09 -2.52 -10.71
CA ASP A 10 11.32 -2.80 -9.97
C ASP A 10 11.24 -2.28 -8.53
N GLY A 11 10.75 -1.06 -8.33
CA GLY A 11 10.52 -0.52 -6.98
C GLY A 11 9.50 -1.35 -6.18
N LEU A 12 8.44 -1.84 -6.84
CA LEU A 12 7.49 -2.74 -6.22
C LEU A 12 8.11 -4.10 -5.85
N ASN A 13 8.94 -4.68 -6.72
CA ASN A 13 9.67 -5.91 -6.43
C ASN A 13 10.63 -5.74 -5.24
N THR A 14 11.30 -4.59 -5.12
CA THR A 14 12.17 -4.26 -3.97
C THR A 14 11.37 -4.24 -2.67
N GLU A 15 10.23 -3.56 -2.62
CA GLU A 15 9.41 -3.49 -1.40
C GLU A 15 8.78 -4.83 -1.02
N LEU A 16 8.31 -5.60 -2.01
CA LEU A 16 7.81 -6.96 -1.78
C LEU A 16 8.92 -7.84 -1.16
N THR A 17 10.14 -7.75 -1.69
CA THR A 17 11.29 -8.48 -1.17
C THR A 17 11.63 -8.07 0.26
N ARG A 18 11.62 -6.76 0.57
CA ARG A 18 11.87 -6.23 1.92
C ARG A 18 10.91 -6.78 2.97
N LEU A 19 9.67 -7.08 2.56
CA LEU A 19 8.61 -7.57 3.45
C LEU A 19 8.47 -9.09 3.44
N GLY A 20 9.30 -9.80 2.70
CA GLY A 20 9.18 -11.25 2.51
C GLY A 20 7.92 -11.65 1.75
N TRP A 21 7.33 -10.73 0.99
CA TRP A 21 6.10 -10.94 0.23
C TRP A 21 6.45 -11.23 -1.23
N LYS A 22 5.59 -12.01 -1.88
CA LYS A 22 5.66 -12.29 -3.31
C LYS A 22 4.41 -11.78 -4.00
N TRP A 23 4.42 -11.79 -5.33
CA TRP A 23 3.26 -11.42 -6.14
C TRP A 23 2.00 -12.21 -5.80
N GLU A 24 2.15 -13.46 -5.36
CA GLU A 24 1.04 -14.34 -4.95
C GLU A 24 0.41 -13.95 -3.60
N ASN A 25 0.95 -12.94 -2.90
CA ASN A 25 0.38 -12.49 -1.64
C ASN A 25 -1.11 -12.10 -1.84
N PRO A 26 -2.05 -12.57 -0.99
CA PRO A 26 -3.47 -12.31 -1.16
C PRO A 26 -3.84 -10.82 -1.27
N ARG A 27 -3.10 -9.92 -0.61
CA ARG A 27 -3.33 -8.47 -0.69
C ARG A 27 -2.85 -7.89 -2.02
N VAL A 28 -1.70 -8.34 -2.50
CA VAL A 28 -1.16 -7.97 -3.83
C VAL A 28 -2.11 -8.46 -4.92
N GLN A 29 -2.57 -9.72 -4.83
CA GLN A 29 -3.55 -10.31 -5.74
C GLN A 29 -4.92 -9.63 -5.69
N ALA A 30 -5.41 -9.27 -4.49
CA ALA A 30 -6.67 -8.52 -4.36
C ALA A 30 -6.60 -7.17 -5.05
N PHE A 31 -5.46 -6.48 -4.94
CA PHE A 31 -5.23 -5.22 -5.64
C PHE A 31 -5.15 -5.42 -7.16
N ILE A 32 -4.40 -6.42 -7.63
CA ILE A 32 -4.32 -6.76 -9.06
C ILE A 32 -5.73 -7.01 -9.62
N ARG A 33 -6.56 -7.79 -8.94
CA ARG A 33 -7.94 -8.03 -9.35
C ARG A 33 -8.79 -6.77 -9.43
N GLU A 34 -8.60 -5.82 -8.51
CA GLU A 34 -9.32 -4.55 -8.55
C GLU A 34 -8.93 -3.72 -9.77
N VAL A 35 -7.65 -3.75 -10.15
CA VAL A 35 -7.18 -3.21 -11.42
C VAL A 35 -7.79 -3.94 -12.61
N GLU A 36 -7.71 -5.27 -12.66
CA GLU A 36 -8.28 -6.07 -13.75
C GLU A 36 -9.77 -5.79 -13.95
N THR A 37 -10.52 -5.71 -12.85
CA THR A 37 -11.96 -5.41 -12.83
C THR A 37 -12.24 -4.02 -13.40
N ARG A 38 -11.47 -3.01 -12.97
CA ARG A 38 -11.67 -1.62 -13.39
C ARG A 38 -11.35 -1.40 -14.87
N TYR A 39 -10.44 -2.19 -15.41
CA TYR A 39 -10.00 -2.12 -16.81
C TYR A 39 -10.62 -3.21 -17.70
N GLN A 40 -11.49 -4.05 -17.13
CA GLN A 40 -12.16 -5.18 -17.81
C GLN A 40 -11.18 -6.05 -18.61
N LYS A 41 -9.96 -6.21 -18.11
CA LYS A 41 -8.90 -7.00 -18.74
C LYS A 41 -8.20 -7.83 -17.69
N ALA A 42 -8.12 -9.13 -17.93
CA ALA A 42 -7.22 -10.00 -17.18
C ALA A 42 -5.79 -9.58 -17.51
N MET A 43 -5.07 -9.10 -16.51
CA MET A 43 -3.69 -8.67 -16.62
C MET A 43 -2.85 -9.73 -15.93
N PRO A 44 -2.30 -10.69 -16.69
CA PRO A 44 -1.51 -11.75 -16.08
C PRO A 44 -0.36 -11.18 -15.25
N HIS A 45 0.18 -10.01 -15.65
CA HIS A 45 1.17 -9.21 -14.92
C HIS A 45 0.81 -7.71 -15.09
N PRO A 46 1.15 -6.83 -14.12
CA PRO A 46 0.91 -5.38 -14.23
C PRO A 46 1.62 -4.68 -15.41
N LEU A 47 2.46 -5.40 -16.17
CA LEU A 47 3.17 -4.93 -17.38
C LEU A 47 2.26 -4.41 -18.50
N ALA A 48 0.96 -4.75 -18.50
CA ALA A 48 0.00 -4.31 -19.50
C ALA A 48 -1.03 -3.27 -18.97
N ALA A 49 -0.91 -2.86 -17.70
CA ALA A 49 -1.78 -1.86 -17.13
C ALA A 49 -1.43 -0.46 -17.67
N PRO A 50 -2.41 0.45 -17.87
CA PRO A 50 -2.10 1.83 -18.20
C PRO A 50 -1.23 2.47 -17.12
N ASP A 51 -0.26 3.31 -17.50
CA ASP A 51 0.71 3.92 -16.58
C ASP A 51 0.04 4.58 -15.35
N LYS A 52 -1.10 5.25 -15.54
CA LYS A 52 -1.88 5.87 -14.45
C LYS A 52 -2.32 4.88 -13.36
N VAL A 53 -2.53 3.62 -13.72
CA VAL A 53 -2.93 2.54 -12.82
C VAL A 53 -1.74 2.03 -12.04
N ILE A 54 -0.64 1.83 -12.73
CA ILE A 54 0.62 1.36 -12.16
C ILE A 54 1.12 2.41 -11.15
N ILE A 55 1.05 3.70 -11.50
CA ILE A 55 1.37 4.81 -10.59
C ILE A 55 0.48 4.78 -9.34
N ARG A 56 -0.84 4.62 -9.50
CA ARG A 56 -1.77 4.54 -8.35
C ARG A 56 -1.51 3.31 -7.49
N LEU A 57 -1.17 2.19 -8.11
CA LEU A 57 -0.82 0.94 -7.45
C LEU A 57 0.41 1.13 -6.57
N THR A 58 1.48 1.67 -7.14
CA THR A 58 2.72 1.94 -6.42
C THR A 58 2.50 2.93 -5.27
N GLN A 59 1.69 3.97 -5.49
CA GLN A 59 1.32 4.87 -4.39
C GLN A 59 0.61 4.15 -3.26
N LEU A 60 -0.39 3.33 -3.55
CA LEU A 60 -1.15 2.62 -2.52
C LEU A 60 -0.27 1.62 -1.77
N LEU A 61 0.59 0.88 -2.48
CA LEU A 61 1.50 -0.06 -1.85
C LEU A 61 2.58 0.63 -1.01
N ASN A 62 3.15 1.74 -1.50
CA ASN A 62 4.11 2.52 -0.71
C ASN A 62 3.50 3.01 0.60
N LEU A 63 2.26 3.53 0.56
CA LEU A 63 1.56 3.96 1.77
C LEU A 63 1.26 2.79 2.70
N TYR A 64 0.80 1.67 2.15
CA TYR A 64 0.57 0.44 2.91
C TYR A 64 1.85 -0.03 3.63
N PHE A 65 2.99 0.00 2.94
CA PHE A 65 4.28 -0.41 3.49
C PHE A 65 4.84 0.59 4.49
N GLN A 66 4.64 1.90 4.28
CA GLN A 66 4.95 2.92 5.27
C GLN A 66 4.14 2.73 6.55
N CYS A 67 2.83 2.48 6.44
CA CYS A 67 2.01 2.11 7.59
C CYS A 67 2.56 0.87 8.30
N GLN A 68 2.89 -0.20 7.58
CA GLN A 68 3.45 -1.41 8.19
C GLN A 68 4.77 -1.15 8.92
N ASN A 69 5.66 -0.36 8.33
CA ASN A 69 6.93 -0.02 8.96
C ASN A 69 6.71 0.81 10.24
N LEU A 70 5.87 1.84 10.18
CA LEU A 70 5.55 2.66 11.35
C LEU A 70 4.87 1.83 12.44
N MET A 71 3.95 0.93 12.08
CA MET A 71 3.33 -0.01 13.03
C MET A 71 4.38 -0.92 13.71
N GLN A 72 5.37 -1.41 12.97
CA GLN A 72 6.47 -2.20 13.53
C GLN A 72 7.34 -1.37 14.49
N ILE A 73 7.71 -0.14 14.10
CA ILE A 73 8.53 0.76 14.92
C ILE A 73 7.79 1.14 16.22
N LEU A 74 6.49 1.43 16.11
CA LEU A 74 5.63 1.78 17.24
C LEU A 74 5.22 0.56 18.08
N VAL A 75 5.54 -0.66 17.66
CA VAL A 75 5.14 -1.92 18.31
C VAL A 75 3.62 -2.03 18.47
N ILE A 76 2.88 -1.62 17.44
CA ILE A 76 1.42 -1.70 17.37
C ILE A 76 0.97 -2.69 16.28
N ASN A 77 -0.26 -3.16 16.39
CA ASN A 77 -0.83 -4.12 15.46
C ASN A 77 -2.15 -3.61 14.87
N TRP A 78 -2.77 -4.40 13.99
CA TRP A 78 -3.99 -3.99 13.30
C TRP A 78 -5.20 -3.79 14.22
N GLN A 79 -5.16 -4.21 15.49
CA GLN A 79 -6.23 -4.01 16.48
C GLN A 79 -6.05 -2.72 17.29
N ASP A 80 -4.95 -1.99 17.11
CA ASP A 80 -4.72 -0.69 17.75
C ASP A 80 -5.86 0.28 17.41
N GLU A 81 -6.26 1.10 18.39
CA GLU A 81 -7.45 1.94 18.31
C GLU A 81 -7.37 2.95 17.16
N ASP A 82 -6.19 3.54 16.92
CA ASP A 82 -5.99 4.52 15.85
C ASP A 82 -6.15 3.86 14.48
N ILE A 83 -5.63 2.63 14.34
CA ILE A 83 -5.78 1.83 13.12
C ILE A 83 -7.26 1.51 12.89
N GLN A 84 -7.96 1.04 13.90
CA GLN A 84 -9.40 0.73 13.80
C GLN A 84 -10.24 1.97 13.51
N ALA A 85 -9.90 3.12 14.09
CA ALA A 85 -10.57 4.39 13.82
C ALA A 85 -10.39 4.82 12.36
N ALA A 86 -9.18 4.71 11.81
CA ALA A 86 -8.91 5.01 10.41
C ALA A 86 -9.71 4.10 9.45
N PHE A 87 -9.78 2.79 9.74
CA PHE A 87 -10.59 1.86 8.93
C PHE A 87 -12.10 2.11 9.07
N LYS A 88 -12.59 2.56 10.23
CA LYS A 88 -14.01 2.96 10.38
C LYS A 88 -14.32 4.25 9.60
N LYS A 89 -13.39 5.20 9.58
CA LYS A 89 -13.57 6.50 8.95
C LYS A 89 -13.44 6.45 7.43
N HIS A 90 -12.46 5.73 6.91
CA HIS A 90 -12.13 5.69 5.49
C HIS A 90 -12.36 4.34 4.82
N GLY A 91 -12.51 3.27 5.60
CA GLY A 91 -12.63 1.92 5.07
C GLY A 91 -13.99 1.63 4.45
N TYR A 92 -13.97 0.84 3.39
CA TYR A 92 -15.14 0.22 2.76
C TYR A 92 -14.94 -1.29 2.76
N GLY A 93 -15.42 -1.95 3.81
CA GLY A 93 -15.10 -3.37 4.07
C GLY A 93 -13.60 -3.55 4.31
N ASN A 94 -12.95 -4.44 3.55
CA ASN A 94 -11.51 -4.69 3.64
C ASN A 94 -10.65 -3.74 2.78
N ARG A 95 -11.23 -2.64 2.29
CA ARG A 95 -10.55 -1.70 1.39
C ARG A 95 -10.45 -0.34 2.04
N MET A 96 -9.34 0.36 1.79
CA MET A 96 -9.16 1.75 2.18
C MET A 96 -8.65 2.54 0.96
N PRO A 97 -9.25 3.71 0.65
CA PRO A 97 -8.82 4.54 -0.47
C PRO A 97 -7.45 5.18 -0.19
N ILE A 98 -6.76 5.62 -1.23
CA ILE A 98 -5.41 6.23 -1.14
C ILE A 98 -5.37 7.37 -0.10
N HIS A 99 -6.39 8.23 -0.04
CA HIS A 99 -6.40 9.34 0.92
C HIS A 99 -6.50 8.86 2.37
N GLY A 100 -7.23 7.77 2.63
CA GLY A 100 -7.30 7.17 3.97
C GLY A 100 -5.95 6.54 4.37
N TRP A 101 -5.27 5.89 3.42
CA TRP A 101 -3.91 5.38 3.66
C TRP A 101 -2.91 6.49 3.95
N LYS A 102 -2.99 7.64 3.26
CA LYS A 102 -2.16 8.80 3.54
C LYS A 102 -2.39 9.34 4.95
N GLU A 103 -3.65 9.57 5.30
CA GLU A 103 -4.01 10.07 6.62
C GLU A 103 -3.54 9.13 7.74
N LEU A 104 -3.64 7.81 7.53
CA LEU A 104 -3.13 6.83 8.48
C LEU A 104 -1.60 6.86 8.60
N VAL A 105 -0.85 7.01 7.49
CA VAL A 105 0.60 7.19 7.55
C VAL A 105 0.94 8.45 8.35
N ASP A 106 0.29 9.57 8.05
CA ASP A 106 0.56 10.86 8.70
C ASP A 106 0.31 10.78 10.22
N GLN A 107 -0.78 10.13 10.65
CA GLN A 107 -1.09 9.90 12.07
C GLN A 107 -0.04 9.03 12.77
N LEU A 108 0.40 7.95 12.11
CA LEU A 108 1.41 7.06 12.68
C LEU A 108 2.80 7.73 12.74
N ASP A 109 3.13 8.57 11.75
CA ASP A 109 4.37 9.32 11.72
C ASP A 109 4.40 10.38 12.84
N GLU A 110 3.28 11.08 13.07
CA GLU A 110 3.13 12.00 14.20
C GLU A 110 3.26 11.27 15.54
N ARG A 111 2.63 10.10 15.69
CA ARG A 111 2.75 9.28 16.89
C ARG A 111 4.19 8.82 17.12
N TRP A 112 4.92 8.44 16.07
CA TRP A 112 6.34 8.09 16.16
C TRP A 112 7.20 9.29 16.59
N PHE A 113 6.95 10.46 16.02
CA PHE A 113 7.63 11.70 16.39
C PHE A 113 7.42 12.03 17.88
N ILE A 114 6.17 12.01 18.36
CA ILE A 114 5.83 12.29 19.78
C ILE A 114 6.46 11.26 20.72
N SER A 115 6.58 10.00 20.29
CA SER A 115 7.15 8.91 21.09
C SER A 115 8.68 8.94 21.18
N GLY A 116 9.33 9.99 20.68
CA GLY A 116 10.79 10.18 20.74
C GLY A 116 11.54 9.57 19.55
N GLY A 117 10.85 9.30 18.45
CA GLY A 117 11.43 8.75 17.22
C GLY A 117 12.13 9.74 16.31
N GLY A 118 11.99 11.05 16.53
CA GLY A 118 12.59 12.07 15.68
C GLY A 118 14.11 12.17 15.81
N PHE A 119 14.82 12.30 14.68
CA PHE A 119 16.20 12.78 14.64
C PHE A 119 16.32 14.21 15.14
#